data_AF-A0A5D9C3D9-F1
#
_entry.id   AF-A0A5D9C3D9-F1
#
_cell.length_a   1.000
_cell.length_b   1.000
_cell.length_c   1.000
_cell.angle_alpha   90.00
_cell.angle_beta   90.00
_cell.angle_gamma   90.00
#
_symmetry.space_group_name_H-M   'P 1'
#
loop_
_entity.id
_entity.type
_entity.pdbx_description
1 polymer ?
#
loop_
_entity_poly.entity_id
_entity_poly.type
_entity_poly.pdbx_seq_one_letter_code
_entity_poly.pdbx_strand_id
1 'polypeptide(L)' 'MIWLTYDPDSLEITTIRWFGGRFGEPMPALGDRIARRTRPNADGKKLPRTDHRVLTRSRFTILPDIGALADNLFGNAS' A
#
# COMPACT_ATOMS: atom_id res chain seq x y z
N MET A 1 -2.28 -4.16 0.07
CA MET A 1 -0.88 -3.76 0.29
C MET A 1 -0.70 -3.43 1.77
N ILE A 2 0.35 -3.98 2.37
CA ILE A 2 0.70 -3.76 3.78
C ILE A 2 2.00 -2.97 3.79
N TRP A 3 2.03 -1.84 4.50
CA TRP A 3 3.23 -1.06 4.73
C TRP A 3 3.48 -0.94 6.22
N LEU A 4 4.50 -1.67 6.68
CA LEU A 4 4.96 -1.65 8.07
C LEU A 4 6.09 -0.63 8.22
N THR A 5 6.05 0.13 9.31
CA THR A 5 7.20 0.90 9.81
C THR A 5 7.57 0.29 11.15
N TYR A 6 8.86 0.15 11.40
CA TYR A 6 9.40 -0.39 12.65
C TYR A 6 10.51 0.53 13.16
N ASP A 7 10.73 0.47 14.46
CA ASP A 7 11.88 1.11 15.11
C ASP A 7 13.13 0.26 14.86
N PRO A 8 14.23 0.82 14.31
CA PRO A 8 15.37 0.00 13.88
C PRO A 8 16.19 -0.60 15.03
N ASP A 9 16.07 -0.08 16.25
CA ASP A 9 16.87 -0.53 17.40
C ASP A 9 16.13 -1.64 18.17
N SER A 10 14.85 -1.41 18.45
CA SER A 10 13.98 -2.36 19.17
C SER A 10 13.31 -3.40 18.26
N LEU A 11 13.27 -3.13 16.95
CA LEU A 11 12.52 -3.90 15.95
C LEU A 11 11.00 -3.94 16.17
N GLU A 12 10.48 -3.10 17.06
CA GLU A 12 9.05 -3.00 17.32
C GLU A 12 8.32 -2.33 16.14
N ILE A 13 7.15 -2.85 15.79
CA ILE A 13 6.30 -2.27 14.74
C ILE A 13 5.68 -0.97 15.27
N THR A 14 6.01 0.15 14.65
CA THR A 14 5.54 1.49 15.05
C THR A 14 4.33 1.95 14.26
N THR A 15 4.11 1.44 13.04
CA THR A 15 2.89 1.74 12.30
C THR A 15 2.56 0.65 11.29
N ILE A 16 1.27 0.30 11.22
CA ILE A 16 0.70 -0.57 10.18
C ILE A 16 -0.17 0.27 9.27
N ARG A 17 0.16 0.32 7.97
CA ARG A 17 -0.64 0.97 6.94
C ARG A 17 -1.26 -0.06 6.02
N TRP A 18 -2.59 0.01 5.89
CA TRP A 18 -3.40 -0.89 5.08
C TRP A 18 -3.99 -0.17 3.88
N PHE A 19 -3.83 -0.78 2.71
CA PHE A 19 -4.59 -0.43 1.50
C PHE A 19 -5.16 -1.72 0.91
N GLY A 20 -6.44 -1.94 1.17
CA GLY A 20 -7.21 -3.11 0.76
C GLY A 20 -8.65 -2.98 1.28
N GLY A 21 -9.52 -3.90 0.86
CA GLY A 21 -10.87 -4.03 1.41
C GLY A 21 -10.83 -4.83 2.72
N ARG A 22 -11.97 -5.01 3.38
CA ARG A 22 -12.10 -6.04 4.42
C ARG A 22 -12.07 -7.44 3.79
N PHE A 23 -11.99 -8.48 4.62
CA PHE A 23 -12.15 -9.85 4.14
C PHE A 23 -13.48 -10.02 3.37
N GLY A 24 -13.40 -10.56 2.16
CA GLY A 24 -14.53 -10.72 1.24
C GLY A 24 -14.87 -9.47 0.41
N GLU A 25 -14.27 -8.31 0.69
CA GLU A 25 -14.48 -7.09 -0.11
C GLU A 25 -13.48 -6.99 -1.27
N PRO A 26 -13.87 -6.35 -2.39
CA PRO A 26 -12.96 -6.09 -3.49
C PRO A 26 -11.83 -5.14 -3.07
N MET A 27 -10.73 -5.18 -3.82
CA MET A 27 -9.64 -4.22 -3.62
C MET A 27 -10.11 -2.79 -3.96
N PRO A 28 -9.76 -1.78 -3.14
CA PRO A 28 -10.05 -0.39 -3.45
C PRO A 28 -9.42 0.02 -4.78
N ALA A 29 -10.10 0.91 -5.49
CA ALA A 29 -9.58 1.45 -6.75
C ALA A 29 -8.22 2.12 -6.55
N LEU A 30 -7.27 1.84 -7.45
CA LEU A 30 -5.91 2.41 -7.42
C LEU A 30 -5.86 3.88 -7.88
N GLY A 31 -6.96 4.39 -8.43
CA GLY A 31 -7.06 5.70 -9.06
C GLY A 31 -6.43 5.76 -10.45
N ASP A 32 -6.41 6.97 -11.03
CA ASP A 32 -6.05 7.18 -12.44
C ASP A 32 -4.65 7.75 -12.66
N ARG A 33 -3.93 8.07 -11.58
CA ARG A 33 -2.60 8.68 -11.67
C ARG A 33 -1.57 7.66 -12.12
N ILE A 34 -1.19 7.73 -13.40
CA ILE A 34 -0.19 6.84 -14.03
C ILE A 34 1.23 7.17 -13.53
N ALA A 35 1.97 6.15 -13.11
CA ALA A 35 3.37 6.31 -12.73
C ALA A 35 4.27 6.54 -13.95
N ARG A 36 5.40 7.23 -13.77
CA ARG A 36 6.41 7.45 -14.84
C ARG A 36 7.68 6.67 -14.54
N ARG A 37 8.41 6.29 -15.60
CA ARG A 37 9.74 5.68 -15.45
C ARG A 37 10.70 6.66 -14.76
N THR A 38 11.45 6.17 -13.79
CA THR A 38 12.42 6.99 -13.05
C THR A 38 13.59 7.40 -13.93
N ARG A 39 14.06 6.50 -14.79
CA ARG A 39 15.11 6.75 -15.79
C ARG A 39 14.49 7.09 -17.16
N PRO A 40 15.03 8.10 -17.87
CA PRO A 40 14.65 8.38 -19.25
C PRO A 40 15.02 7.24 -20.21
N ASN A 41 14.38 7.19 -21.38
CA ASN A 41 14.80 6.32 -22.49
C ASN A 41 16.02 6.92 -23.22
N ALA A 42 16.46 6.26 -24.30
CA ALA A 42 17.58 6.71 -25.13
C ALA A 42 17.39 8.15 -25.68
N ASP A 43 16.15 8.59 -25.88
CA ASP A 43 15.81 9.94 -26.35
C ASP A 43 15.64 10.96 -25.20
N GLY A 44 16.02 10.60 -23.97
CA GLY A 44 15.87 11.47 -22.81
C GLY A 44 14.44 11.63 -22.28
N LYS A 45 13.47 10.83 -22.74
CA LYS A 45 12.06 10.93 -22.35
C LYS A 45 11.70 9.96 -21.22
N LYS A 46 11.02 10.46 -20.17
CA LYS A 46 10.41 9.64 -19.10
C LYS A 46 9.00 9.23 -19.47
N LEU A 47 8.88 8.05 -20.07
CA LEU A 47 7.60 7.49 -20.52
C LEU A 47 6.73 7.03 -19.34
N PRO A 48 5.38 7.08 -19.50
CA PRO A 48 4.47 6.49 -18.53
C PRO A 48 4.66 4.98 -18.42
N ARG A 49 4.30 4.42 -17.27
CA ARG A 49 4.07 2.99 -17.05
C ARG A 49 2.56 2.79 -16.96
N THR A 50 1.91 2.55 -18.09
CA THR A 50 0.45 2.55 -18.24
C THR A 50 -0.26 1.59 -17.30
N ASP A 51 0.40 0.52 -16.88
CA ASP A 51 -0.17 -0.48 -15.98
C ASP A 51 0.14 -0.21 -14.49
N HIS A 52 0.80 0.91 -14.20
CA HIS A 52 1.19 1.30 -12.84
C HIS A 52 0.42 2.53 -12.38
N ARG A 53 0.01 2.54 -11.11
CA ARG A 53 -0.65 3.68 -10.46
C ARG A 53 0.16 4.20 -9.29
N VAL A 54 0.04 5.51 -9.05
CA VAL A 54 0.65 6.18 -7.91
C VAL A 54 -0.34 6.16 -6.75
N LEU A 55 0.02 5.47 -5.67
CA LEU A 55 -0.69 5.51 -4.39
C LEU A 55 0.06 6.42 -3.41
N THR A 56 -0.64 7.39 -2.82
CA THR A 56 -0.08 8.27 -1.79
C THR A 56 -0.22 7.65 -0.41
N ARG A 57 0.64 8.02 0.55
CA ARG A 57 0.56 7.55 1.94
C ARG A 57 -0.81 7.84 2.59
N SER A 58 -1.45 8.96 2.24
CA SER A 58 -2.78 9.34 2.75
C SER A 58 -3.91 8.40 2.34
N ARG A 59 -3.70 7.54 1.33
CA ARG A 59 -4.70 6.57 0.88
C ARG A 59 -4.78 5.33 1.78
N PHE A 60 -3.84 5.17 2.71
CA PHE A 60 -3.74 4.03 3.59
C PHE A 60 -4.45 4.31 4.91
N THR A 61 -5.23 3.35 5.38
CA THR A 61 -5.76 3.35 6.74
C THR A 61 -4.66 2.91 7.69
N ILE A 62 -4.49 3.62 8.81
CA ILE A 62 -3.60 3.18 9.89
C ILE A 62 -4.37 2.18 10.74
N LEU A 63 -3.80 1.00 10.92
CA LEU A 63 -4.35 -0.04 11.80
C LEU A 63 -3.66 0.02 13.17
N PRO A 64 -4.40 -0.23 14.26
CA PRO A 64 -3.87 -0.12 15.61
C PRO A 64 -2.84 -1.22 15.94
N ASP A 65 -3.02 -2.42 15.39
CA ASP A 65 -2.21 -3.60 15.71
C ASP A 65 -2.30 -4.67 14.61
N ILE A 66 -1.58 -5.79 14.84
CA ILE A 66 -1.55 -6.94 13.95
C ILE A 66 -2.88 -7.71 13.95
N GLY A 67 -3.66 -7.65 15.03
CA GLY A 67 -5.00 -8.26 15.09
C GLY A 67 -5.95 -7.60 14.10
N ALA A 68 -6.02 -6.27 14.09
CA ALA A 68 -6.80 -5.51 13.12
C ALA A 68 -6.34 -5.74 11.66
N LEU A 69 -5.05 -6.01 11.46
CA LEU A 69 -4.55 -6.43 10.14
C LEU A 69 -5.05 -7.84 9.78
N ALA A 70 -5.00 -8.78 10.72
CA ALA A 70 -5.50 -10.14 10.53
C ALA A 70 -7.01 -10.14 10.22
N ASP A 71 -7.81 -9.34 10.93
CA ASP A 71 -9.25 -9.19 10.67
C ASP A 71 -9.53 -8.71 9.23
N ASN A 72 -8.71 -7.78 8.72
CA ASN A 72 -8.84 -7.31 7.34
C ASN A 72 -8.41 -8.37 6.31
N LEU A 73 -7.45 -9.23 6.64
CA LEU A 73 -6.92 -10.26 5.75
C LEU A 73 -7.79 -11.52 5.71
N PHE A 74 -8.34 -11.93 6.85
CA PHE A 74 -8.92 -13.26 7.06
C PHE A 74 -10.33 -13.23 7.65
N GLY A 75 -10.82 -12.05 8.04
CA GLY A 75 -12.05 -11.90 8.79
C GLY A 75 -11.82 -12.18 10.28
N ASN A 76 -12.84 -11.89 11.07
CA ASN A 76 -12.77 -12.12 12.51
C ASN A 76 -12.84 -13.62 12.78
N ALA A 77 -12.02 -14.11 13.71
CA ALA A 77 -12.26 -15.43 14.31
C ALA A 77 -13.64 -15.40 14.97
N SER A 78 -14.57 -16.19 14.43
CA SER A 78 -15.92 -16.38 14.97
C SER A 78 -15.89 -17.41 16.10
#